data_AF-A0A532AUR7-F1
#
_entry.id   AF-A0A532AUR7-F1
#
_cell.length_a   1.000
_cell.length_b   1.000
_cell.length_c   1.000
_cell.angle_alpha   90.00
_cell.angle_beta   90.00
_cell.angle_gamma   90.00
#
_symmetry.space_group_name_H-M   'P 1'
#
loop_
_entity.id
_entity.type
_entity.pdbx_description
1 polymer ?
#
loop_
_entity_poly.entity_id
_entity_poly.type
_entity_poly.pdbx_seq_one_letter_code
_entity_poly.pdbx_strand_id
1 'polypeptide(L)'
;KKNVLATIMQSFAITCLVTVLWFMFGYSLAFSDGGGMNAYLGGFSKFFHNGITTSSLWLPGVANIPEFVFSMFQMTFAIITPALIAGAFAERMKFSALLIFMGAWLLVVYAPIAHWVWGGGFLGTAGVLDFAGGTVVHINAGVAGLVCALVLGKREGYGTTNMAPHNLVYSVIGASLLWV
;
A
#
# COMPACT_ATOMS: atom_id res chain seq x y z
N LYS A 1 -5.92 22.65 12.28
CA LYS A 1 -7.32 23.14 12.16
C LYS A 1 -7.73 23.31 10.71
N LYS A 2 -6.91 23.98 9.87
CA LYS A 2 -7.28 24.34 8.50
C LYS A 2 -7.42 23.17 7.50
N ASN A 3 -6.85 21.99 7.76
CA ASN A 3 -6.65 20.97 6.71
C ASN A 3 -7.11 19.54 7.06
N VAL A 4 -7.84 19.32 8.16
CA VAL A 4 -8.32 17.97 8.52
C VAL A 4 -9.21 17.38 7.44
N LEU A 5 -10.07 18.22 6.85
CA LEU A 5 -10.92 17.81 5.73
C LEU A 5 -10.08 17.33 4.54
N ALA A 6 -9.00 18.04 4.21
CA ALA A 6 -8.10 17.66 3.12
C ALA A 6 -7.43 16.31 3.41
N THR A 7 -6.94 16.09 4.64
CA THR A 7 -6.34 14.80 5.03
C THR A 7 -7.34 13.65 4.92
N ILE A 8 -8.57 13.82 5.41
CA ILE A 8 -9.61 12.79 5.31
C ILE A 8 -9.95 12.49 3.84
N MET A 9 -10.11 13.52 3.02
CA MET A 9 -10.38 13.36 1.59
C MET A 9 -9.24 12.67 0.84
N GLN A 10 -7.98 12.94 1.21
CA GLN A 10 -6.82 12.26 0.67
C GLN A 10 -6.83 10.77 1.02
N SER A 11 -7.08 10.41 2.29
CA SER A 11 -7.19 9.01 2.70
C SER A 11 -8.29 8.27 1.94
N PHE A 12 -9.48 8.88 1.82
CA PHE A 12 -10.58 8.27 1.07
C PHE A 12 -10.25 8.11 -0.42
N ALA A 13 -9.69 9.14 -1.05
CA ALA A 13 -9.31 9.10 -2.46
C ALA A 13 -8.22 8.07 -2.75
N ILE A 14 -7.23 7.92 -1.86
CA ILE A 14 -6.20 6.87 -1.94
C ILE A 14 -6.85 5.50 -1.87
N THR A 15 -7.76 5.27 -0.92
CA THR A 15 -8.50 4.00 -0.82
C THR A 15 -9.19 3.65 -2.13
N CYS A 16 -9.95 4.59 -2.73
CA CYS A 16 -10.62 4.38 -4.02
C CYS A 16 -9.63 4.07 -5.15
N LEU A 17 -8.58 4.89 -5.28
CA LEU A 17 -7.55 4.73 -6.30
C LEU A 17 -6.87 3.36 -6.21
N VAL A 18 -6.42 3.00 -5.00
CA VAL A 18 -5.71 1.74 -4.77
C VAL A 18 -6.64 0.56 -5.03
N THR A 19 -7.90 0.62 -4.61
CA THR A 19 -8.89 -0.45 -4.88
C THR A 19 -9.01 -0.73 -6.37
N VAL A 20 -9.16 0.32 -7.18
CA VAL A 20 -9.30 0.21 -8.63
C VAL A 20 -8.01 -0.31 -9.26
N LEU A 21 -6.85 0.25 -8.91
CA LEU A 21 -5.57 -0.19 -9.47
C LEU A 21 -5.18 -1.61 -9.03
N TRP A 22 -5.53 -2.00 -7.80
CA TRP A 22 -5.32 -3.35 -7.29
C TRP A 22 -6.10 -4.38 -8.10
N PHE A 23 -7.37 -4.08 -8.37
CA PHE A 23 -8.22 -4.90 -9.23
C PHE A 23 -7.66 -5.02 -10.65
N MET A 24 -7.31 -3.89 -11.26
CA MET A 24 -6.86 -3.91 -12.67
C MET A 24 -5.49 -4.58 -12.83
N PHE A 25 -4.54 -4.29 -11.94
CA PHE A 25 -3.13 -4.63 -12.15
C PHE A 25 -2.42 -5.16 -10.90
N GLY A 26 -2.61 -4.49 -9.76
CA GLY A 26 -1.80 -4.70 -8.56
C GLY A 26 -1.83 -6.14 -8.04
N TYR A 27 -3.00 -6.77 -8.02
CA TYR A 27 -3.13 -8.16 -7.57
C TYR A 27 -2.30 -9.13 -8.43
N SER A 28 -2.37 -8.99 -9.77
CA SER A 28 -1.61 -9.85 -10.68
C SER A 28 -0.11 -9.64 -10.54
N LEU A 29 0.34 -8.39 -10.49
CA LEU A 29 1.77 -8.07 -10.33
C LEU A 29 2.35 -8.60 -9.01
N ALA A 30 1.53 -8.67 -7.96
CA ALA A 30 1.94 -9.16 -6.66
C ALA A 30 1.84 -10.70 -6.52
N PHE A 31 0.78 -11.33 -7.04
CA PHE A 31 0.39 -12.70 -6.67
C PHE A 31 0.12 -13.65 -7.84
N SER A 32 0.47 -13.28 -9.07
CA SER A 32 0.47 -14.21 -10.20
C SER A 32 1.87 -14.68 -10.55
N ASP A 33 1.97 -15.77 -11.33
CA ASP A 33 3.25 -16.32 -11.79
C ASP A 33 3.91 -15.39 -12.83
N GLY A 34 5.12 -14.93 -12.51
CA GLY A 34 5.96 -14.10 -13.38
C GLY A 34 6.76 -14.85 -14.45
N GLY A 35 6.64 -16.18 -14.51
CA GLY A 35 7.43 -17.02 -15.40
C GLY A 35 8.93 -16.84 -15.16
N GLY A 36 9.69 -16.51 -16.22
CA GLY A 36 11.13 -16.26 -16.11
C GLY A 36 11.51 -15.08 -15.19
N MET A 37 10.55 -14.18 -14.90
CA MET A 37 10.75 -13.03 -14.01
C MET A 37 10.16 -13.24 -12.61
N ASN A 38 9.67 -14.44 -12.27
CA ASN A 38 8.98 -14.72 -11.01
C ASN A 38 9.84 -14.47 -9.76
N ALA A 39 11.17 -14.37 -9.89
CA ALA A 39 11.99 -13.93 -8.77
C ALA A 39 11.69 -12.46 -8.38
N TYR A 40 11.25 -11.62 -9.32
CA TYR A 40 11.22 -10.17 -9.17
C TYR A 40 9.84 -9.54 -9.37
N LEU A 41 8.96 -10.15 -10.15
CA LEU A 41 7.63 -9.60 -10.40
C LEU A 41 6.68 -10.72 -10.80
N GLY A 42 5.41 -10.59 -10.40
CA GLY A 42 4.36 -11.44 -10.92
C GLY A 42 4.07 -11.18 -12.39
N GLY A 43 3.17 -11.97 -12.94
CA GLY A 43 2.76 -11.87 -14.34
C GLY A 43 1.58 -10.95 -14.58
N PHE A 44 1.11 -10.99 -15.84
CA PHE A 44 -0.05 -10.25 -16.33
C PHE A 44 -1.28 -11.15 -16.51
N SER A 45 -1.18 -12.43 -16.15
CA SER A 45 -2.21 -13.44 -16.39
C SER A 45 -3.51 -13.19 -15.62
N LYS A 46 -3.46 -12.42 -14.52
CA LYS A 46 -4.61 -12.07 -13.68
C LYS A 46 -4.97 -10.59 -13.74
N PHE A 47 -4.55 -9.86 -14.78
CA PHE A 47 -4.99 -8.48 -14.99
C PHE A 47 -6.52 -8.42 -15.06
N PHE A 48 -7.12 -7.43 -14.40
CA PHE A 48 -8.56 -7.30 -14.23
C PHE A 48 -9.22 -8.54 -13.60
N HIS A 49 -8.50 -9.24 -12.73
CA HIS A 49 -8.91 -10.51 -12.11
C HIS A 49 -9.27 -11.58 -13.15
N ASN A 50 -8.62 -11.55 -14.32
CA ASN A 50 -8.85 -12.54 -15.37
C ASN A 50 -8.63 -13.96 -14.87
N GLY A 51 -9.55 -14.86 -15.21
CA GLY A 51 -9.48 -16.28 -14.85
C GLY A 51 -9.82 -16.60 -13.39
N ILE A 52 -10.15 -15.61 -12.55
CA ILE A 52 -10.57 -15.84 -11.17
C ILE A 52 -12.09 -16.03 -11.13
N THR A 53 -12.55 -17.19 -10.66
CA THR A 53 -13.96 -17.53 -10.52
C THR A 53 -14.32 -17.75 -9.06
N THR A 54 -15.60 -18.02 -8.78
CA THR A 54 -16.08 -18.38 -7.43
C THR A 54 -15.52 -19.71 -6.92
N SER A 55 -14.98 -20.56 -7.80
CA SER A 55 -14.32 -21.82 -7.43
C SER A 55 -12.80 -21.71 -7.39
N SER A 56 -12.21 -20.58 -7.79
CA SER A 56 -10.76 -20.36 -7.71
C SER A 56 -10.31 -20.30 -6.25
N LEU A 57 -9.26 -21.06 -5.92
CA LEU A 57 -8.67 -21.11 -4.58
C LEU A 57 -7.22 -20.60 -4.63
N TRP A 58 -6.88 -19.77 -3.65
CA TRP A 58 -5.50 -19.45 -3.32
C TRP A 58 -4.86 -20.63 -2.58
N LEU A 59 -3.66 -21.03 -3.03
CA LEU A 59 -2.91 -22.21 -2.57
C LEU A 59 -3.81 -23.46 -2.38
N PRO A 60 -4.36 -24.01 -3.49
CA PRO A 60 -5.19 -25.21 -3.43
C PRO A 60 -4.43 -26.38 -2.78
N GLY A 61 -5.10 -27.13 -1.90
CA GLY A 61 -4.53 -28.25 -1.16
C GLY A 61 -3.71 -27.86 0.07
N VAL A 62 -3.46 -26.56 0.30
CA VAL A 62 -2.73 -26.06 1.47
C VAL A 62 -3.62 -25.13 2.30
N ALA A 63 -3.98 -23.97 1.75
CA ALA A 63 -4.78 -22.97 2.46
C ALA A 63 -6.27 -23.03 2.07
N ASN A 64 -6.58 -23.38 0.82
CA ASN A 64 -7.94 -23.49 0.28
C ASN A 64 -8.81 -22.24 0.52
N ILE A 65 -8.22 -21.05 0.41
CA ILE A 65 -8.92 -19.78 0.60
C ILE A 65 -9.52 -19.36 -0.74
N PRO A 66 -10.81 -18.98 -0.84
CA PRO A 66 -11.36 -18.42 -2.07
C PRO A 66 -10.50 -17.25 -2.57
N GLU A 67 -10.10 -17.28 -3.83
CA GLU A 67 -9.06 -16.39 -4.33
C GLU A 67 -9.49 -14.91 -4.29
N PHE A 68 -10.77 -14.62 -4.52
CA PHE A 68 -11.33 -13.28 -4.30
C PHE A 68 -11.19 -12.80 -2.86
N VAL A 69 -11.38 -13.67 -1.88
CA VAL A 69 -11.22 -13.34 -0.44
C VAL A 69 -9.76 -13.04 -0.14
N PHE A 70 -8.84 -13.86 -0.65
CA PHE A 70 -7.40 -13.59 -0.51
C PHE A 70 -7.00 -12.27 -1.17
N SER A 71 -7.46 -12.00 -2.39
CA SER A 71 -7.20 -10.73 -3.08
C SER A 71 -7.75 -9.53 -2.31
N MET A 72 -8.95 -9.62 -1.75
CA MET A 72 -9.54 -8.55 -0.94
C MET A 72 -8.79 -8.34 0.36
N PHE A 73 -8.36 -9.42 1.02
CA PHE A 73 -7.53 -9.34 2.21
C PHE A 73 -6.19 -8.65 1.91
N GLN A 74 -5.50 -9.04 0.84
CA GLN A 74 -4.24 -8.40 0.44
C GLN A 74 -4.41 -6.94 0.00
N MET A 75 -5.58 -6.59 -0.54
CA MET A 75 -5.92 -5.21 -0.90
C MET A 75 -5.92 -4.29 0.32
N THR A 76 -6.27 -4.78 1.52
CA THR A 76 -6.26 -3.93 2.73
C THR A 76 -4.84 -3.48 3.08
N PHE A 77 -3.84 -4.37 2.94
CA PHE A 77 -2.41 -4.06 3.06
C PHE A 77 -1.97 -3.07 1.97
N ALA A 78 -2.43 -3.30 0.74
CA ALA A 78 -2.15 -2.41 -0.38
C ALA A 78 -2.73 -1.00 -0.18
N ILE A 79 -3.89 -0.87 0.49
CA ILE A 79 -4.54 0.42 0.80
C ILE A 79 -3.83 1.14 1.94
N ILE A 80 -3.55 0.45 3.05
CA ILE A 80 -2.99 1.10 4.24
C ILE A 80 -1.56 1.60 4.00
N THR A 81 -0.77 0.89 3.20
CA THR A 81 0.64 1.23 2.94
C THR A 81 0.84 2.64 2.35
N PRO A 82 0.25 3.00 1.20
CA PRO A 82 0.31 4.36 0.67
C PRO A 82 -0.35 5.38 1.60
N ALA A 83 -1.40 5.01 2.34
CA ALA A 83 -2.01 5.91 3.32
C ALA A 83 -1.03 6.31 4.44
N LEU A 84 -0.13 5.42 4.86
CA LEU A 84 0.95 5.73 5.81
C LEU A 84 1.95 6.75 5.23
N ILE A 85 2.26 6.67 3.93
CA ILE A 85 3.16 7.62 3.24
C ILE A 85 2.52 9.01 3.18
N ALA A 86 1.20 9.08 2.94
CA ALA A 86 0.48 10.35 2.84
C ALA A 86 0.62 11.22 4.11
N GLY A 87 0.72 10.57 5.29
CA GLY A 87 1.02 11.24 6.55
C GLY A 87 2.37 11.98 6.54
N ALA A 88 3.37 11.46 5.83
CA ALA A 88 4.70 12.05 5.76
C ALA A 88 4.68 13.38 4.99
N PHE A 89 3.87 13.55 3.95
CA PHE A 89 3.85 14.78 3.14
C PHE A 89 2.54 15.57 3.22
N ALA A 90 1.73 15.31 4.25
CA ALA A 90 0.49 16.03 4.50
C ALA A 90 0.71 17.55 4.31
N GLU A 91 -0.15 18.16 3.49
CA GLU A 91 -0.14 19.59 3.15
C GLU A 91 1.04 20.10 2.29
N ARG A 92 1.87 19.21 1.73
CA ARG A 92 3.03 19.59 0.88
C ARG A 92 2.90 19.20 -0.60
N MET A 93 1.78 18.57 -0.99
CA MET A 93 1.56 18.12 -2.36
C MET A 93 0.19 18.54 -2.89
N LYS A 94 0.13 18.89 -4.18
CA LYS A 94 -1.13 19.05 -4.91
C LYS A 94 -1.88 17.72 -4.95
N PHE A 95 -3.22 17.77 -4.91
CA PHE A 95 -4.04 16.57 -4.89
C PHE A 95 -3.83 15.66 -6.12
N SER A 96 -3.69 16.23 -7.32
CA SER A 96 -3.38 15.46 -8.53
C SER A 96 -2.01 14.78 -8.46
N ALA A 97 -0.99 15.47 -7.95
CA ALA A 97 0.34 14.91 -7.76
C ALA A 97 0.32 13.75 -6.75
N LEU A 98 -0.51 13.85 -5.71
CA LEU A 98 -0.74 12.77 -4.74
C LEU A 98 -1.34 11.54 -5.40
N LEU A 99 -2.39 11.68 -6.21
CA LEU A 99 -3.01 10.53 -6.88
C LEU A 99 -2.04 9.84 -7.84
N ILE A 100 -1.31 10.62 -8.66
CA ILE A 100 -0.32 10.07 -9.59
C ILE A 100 0.79 9.35 -8.84
N PHE A 101 1.35 9.99 -7.81
CA PHE A 101 2.41 9.40 -7.01
C PHE A 101 1.96 8.10 -6.33
N MET A 102 0.81 8.10 -5.67
CA MET A 102 0.30 6.92 -4.97
C MET A 102 -0.03 5.77 -5.92
N GLY A 103 -0.61 6.07 -7.08
CA GLY A 103 -0.91 5.05 -8.09
C GLY A 103 0.36 4.45 -8.70
N ALA A 104 1.33 5.29 -9.06
CA ALA A 104 2.62 4.81 -9.57
C ALA A 104 3.39 4.02 -8.52
N TRP A 105 3.41 4.50 -7.27
CA TRP A 105 4.09 3.86 -6.16
C TRP A 105 3.48 2.48 -5.84
N LEU A 106 2.16 2.36 -5.86
CA LEU A 106 1.47 1.08 -5.69
C LEU A 106 1.96 0.04 -6.73
N LEU A 107 2.03 0.42 -8.01
CA LEU A 107 2.33 -0.52 -9.08
C LEU A 107 3.83 -0.81 -9.24
N VAL A 108 4.68 0.19 -9.01
CA VAL A 108 6.12 0.11 -9.31
C VAL A 108 6.95 -0.18 -8.06
N VAL A 109 6.40 0.04 -6.86
CA VAL A 109 7.12 -0.18 -5.59
C VAL A 109 6.42 -1.22 -4.73
N TYR A 110 5.16 -0.99 -4.37
CA TYR A 110 4.43 -1.91 -3.49
C TYR A 110 4.24 -3.29 -4.10
N ALA A 111 3.69 -3.39 -5.31
CA ALA A 111 3.40 -4.68 -5.93
C ALA A 111 4.66 -5.54 -6.15
N PRO A 112 5.80 -5.01 -6.64
CA PRO A 112 7.05 -5.77 -6.70
C PRO A 112 7.55 -6.23 -5.34
N ILE A 113 7.55 -5.36 -4.31
CA ILE A 113 8.00 -5.74 -2.96
C ILE A 113 7.08 -6.80 -2.35
N ALA A 114 5.77 -6.66 -2.51
CA ALA A 114 4.81 -7.68 -2.10
C ALA A 114 5.08 -9.01 -2.82
N HIS A 115 5.43 -8.98 -4.11
CA HIS A 115 5.81 -10.17 -4.85
C HIS A 115 7.10 -10.81 -4.31
N TRP A 116 8.14 -10.01 -4.04
CA TRP A 116 9.42 -10.49 -3.53
C TRP A 116 9.26 -11.29 -2.25
N VAL A 117 8.36 -10.86 -1.37
CA VAL A 117 8.21 -11.39 -0.01
C VAL A 117 7.08 -12.41 0.09
N TRP A 118 5.92 -12.14 -0.51
CA TRP A 118 4.70 -12.96 -0.36
C TRP A 118 4.23 -13.65 -1.64
N GLY A 119 4.64 -13.14 -2.80
CA GLY A 119 4.18 -13.62 -4.11
C GLY A 119 5.00 -14.75 -4.71
N GLY A 120 5.97 -15.29 -3.97
CA GLY A 120 6.88 -16.33 -4.48
C GLY A 120 8.18 -15.81 -5.10
N GLY A 121 8.51 -14.53 -4.87
CA GLY A 121 9.76 -13.94 -5.32
C GLY A 121 10.97 -14.26 -4.43
N PHE A 122 12.10 -13.63 -4.77
CA PHE A 122 13.42 -14.04 -4.29
C PHE A 122 13.62 -13.91 -2.77
N LEU A 123 12.97 -12.94 -2.10
CA LEU A 123 13.10 -12.78 -0.64
C LEU A 123 12.36 -13.90 0.10
N GLY A 124 11.18 -14.26 -0.37
CA GLY A 124 10.43 -15.41 0.13
C GLY A 124 11.23 -16.71 -0.05
N THR A 125 11.83 -16.92 -1.23
CA THR A 125 12.69 -18.09 -1.50
C THR A 125 13.98 -18.09 -0.66
N ALA A 126 14.53 -16.92 -0.35
CA ALA A 126 15.71 -16.79 0.51
C ALA A 126 15.43 -17.01 2.00
N GLY A 127 14.17 -17.28 2.39
CA GLY A 127 13.77 -17.55 3.77
C GLY A 127 13.54 -16.30 4.62
N VAL A 128 13.29 -15.15 3.99
CA VAL A 128 12.91 -13.93 4.72
C VAL A 128 11.56 -14.16 5.41
N LEU A 129 11.54 -13.99 6.72
CA LEU A 129 10.35 -14.15 7.54
C LEU A 129 9.66 -12.79 7.73
N ASP A 130 8.64 -12.54 6.93
CA ASP A 130 7.76 -11.38 7.08
C ASP A 130 6.29 -11.81 7.08
N PHE A 131 5.76 -12.00 8.28
CA PHE A 131 4.43 -12.56 8.49
C PHE A 131 3.29 -11.60 8.09
N ALA A 132 3.43 -10.31 8.41
CA ALA A 132 2.33 -9.33 8.30
C ALA A 132 2.79 -7.97 7.76
N GLY A 133 3.97 -7.87 7.16
CA GLY A 133 4.35 -6.72 6.33
C GLY A 133 5.30 -5.76 7.00
N GLY A 134 6.19 -6.28 7.85
CA GLY A 134 7.32 -5.51 8.38
C GLY A 134 8.11 -4.87 7.24
N THR A 135 8.42 -5.64 6.20
CA THR A 135 9.09 -5.15 5.00
C THR A 135 8.11 -4.54 3.99
N VAL A 136 7.06 -5.28 3.62
CA VAL A 136 6.14 -4.91 2.53
C VAL A 136 5.35 -3.62 2.82
N VAL A 137 4.95 -3.42 4.08
CA VAL A 137 4.15 -2.27 4.53
C VAL A 137 5.03 -1.24 5.22
N HIS A 138 5.62 -1.58 6.37
CA HIS A 138 6.13 -0.58 7.30
C HIS A 138 7.46 0.02 6.87
N ILE A 139 8.47 -0.82 6.58
CA ILE A 139 9.77 -0.34 6.07
C ILE A 139 9.57 0.36 4.73
N ASN A 140 8.78 -0.24 3.83
CA ASN A 140 8.49 0.31 2.51
C ASN A 140 7.86 1.71 2.59
N ALA A 141 6.76 1.86 3.33
CA ALA A 141 6.12 3.16 3.53
C ALA A 141 7.00 4.15 4.31
N GLY A 142 7.77 3.67 5.30
CA GLY A 142 8.68 4.50 6.09
C GLY A 142 9.79 5.11 5.24
N VAL A 143 10.43 4.31 4.38
CA VAL A 143 11.45 4.79 3.45
C VAL A 143 10.84 5.75 2.43
N ALA A 144 9.69 5.41 1.84
CA ALA A 144 9.01 6.31 0.91
C ALA A 144 8.66 7.65 1.57
N GLY A 145 8.14 7.64 2.80
CA GLY A 145 7.82 8.83 3.57
C GLY A 145 9.06 9.68 3.88
N LEU A 146 10.18 9.05 4.24
CA LEU A 146 11.46 9.73 4.43
C LEU A 146 11.95 10.40 3.14
N VAL A 147 11.95 9.67 2.02
CA VAL A 147 12.35 10.21 0.71
C VAL A 147 11.46 11.38 0.32
N CYS A 148 10.14 11.26 0.48
CA CYS A 148 9.21 12.37 0.25
C CYS A 148 9.54 13.57 1.14
N ALA A 149 9.87 13.37 2.41
CA ALA A 149 10.22 14.46 3.33
C ALA A 149 11.53 15.18 2.93
N LEU A 150 12.50 14.45 2.38
CA LEU A 150 13.76 15.01 1.88
C LEU A 150 13.55 15.79 0.56
N VAL A 151 12.79 15.21 -0.39
CA VAL A 151 12.59 15.79 -1.73
C VAL A 151 11.65 16.99 -1.72
N LEU A 152 10.57 16.95 -0.93
CA LEU A 152 9.61 18.06 -0.83
C LEU A 152 10.10 19.22 0.04
N GLY A 153 11.18 19.02 0.80
CA GLY A 153 11.76 20.04 1.67
C GLY A 153 10.94 20.34 2.93
N LYS A 154 11.36 21.37 3.68
CA LYS A 154 10.81 21.73 5.00
C LYS A 154 9.35 22.22 4.87
N ARG A 155 8.51 21.85 5.84
CA ARG A 155 7.14 22.36 5.94
C ARG A 155 7.14 23.87 6.17
N GLU A 156 6.22 24.58 5.53
CA GLU A 156 6.00 26.00 5.80
C GLU A 156 5.70 26.23 7.29
N GLY A 157 6.41 27.19 7.89
CA GLY A 157 6.26 27.52 9.31
C GLY A 157 7.01 26.60 10.29
N TYR A 158 7.78 25.62 9.82
CA TYR A 158 8.56 24.76 10.73
C TYR A 158 9.53 25.58 11.58
N GLY A 159 9.42 25.44 12.91
CA GLY A 159 10.21 26.19 13.89
C GLY A 159 9.71 27.61 14.19
N THR A 160 8.67 28.09 13.50
CA THR A 160 8.13 29.44 13.69
C THR A 160 6.63 29.46 14.01
N THR A 161 5.88 28.45 13.56
CA THR A 161 4.44 28.30 13.84
C THR A 161 4.19 27.18 14.84
N ASN A 162 3.12 27.32 15.64
CA ASN A 162 2.72 26.26 16.56
C ASN A 162 2.20 25.04 15.77
N MET A 163 2.98 23.96 15.78
CA MET A 163 2.67 22.68 15.14
C MET A 163 2.10 21.64 16.13
N ALA A 164 1.54 22.07 17.27
CA ALA A 164 0.91 21.18 18.22
C ALA A 164 -0.18 20.30 17.54
N PRO A 165 -0.37 19.05 18.01
CA PRO A 165 -1.38 18.15 17.47
C PRO A 165 -2.75 18.82 17.39
N HIS A 166 -3.45 18.59 16.27
CA HIS A 166 -4.74 19.21 16.04
C HIS A 166 -5.79 18.81 17.09
N ASN A 167 -5.86 17.51 17.39
CA ASN A 167 -6.77 16.93 18.37
C ASN A 167 -6.23 15.56 18.80
N LEU A 168 -5.77 15.44 20.04
CA LEU A 168 -5.25 14.20 20.60
C LEU A 168 -6.32 13.10 20.71
N VAL A 169 -7.59 13.47 20.88
CA VAL A 169 -8.69 12.49 20.92
C VAL A 169 -8.83 11.78 19.57
N TYR A 170 -8.70 12.50 18.45
CA TYR A 170 -8.69 11.87 17.13
C TYR A 170 -7.47 10.98 16.91
N SER A 171 -6.30 11.38 17.43
CA SER A 171 -5.10 10.53 17.40
C SER A 171 -5.32 9.22 18.16
N VAL A 172 -5.93 9.28 19.36
CA VAL A 172 -6.25 8.09 20.16
C VAL A 172 -7.30 7.22 19.47
N ILE A 173 -8.38 7.81 18.93
CA ILE A 173 -9.40 7.06 18.17
C ILE A 173 -8.76 6.34 16.97
N GLY A 174 -7.93 7.04 16.19
CA GLY A 174 -7.21 6.44 15.06
C GLY A 174 -6.27 5.32 15.49
N ALA A 175 -5.52 5.51 16.58
CA ALA A 175 -4.64 4.48 17.12
C ALA A 175 -5.41 3.25 17.61
N SER A 176 -6.56 3.44 18.28
CA SER A 176 -7.43 2.35 18.71
C SER A 176 -8.01 1.58 17.51
N LEU A 177 -8.41 2.28 16.45
CA LEU A 177 -8.90 1.64 15.22
C LEU A 177 -7.81 0.88 14.46
N LEU A 178 -6.54 1.29 14.57
CA LEU A 178 -5.40 0.57 13.99
C LEU A 178 -4.99 -0.66 14.81
N TRP A 179 -5.36 -0.70 16.10
CA TRP A 179 -5.08 -1.85 16.96
C TRP A 179 -6.07 -2.99 16.70
N VAL A 180 -7.36 -2.68 16.49
CA VAL A 180 -8.40 -3.69 16.20
C VAL A 180 -8.22 -4.27 14.80
#